data_AF-A0A3D3XV85-F1
#
_entry.id   AF-A0A3D3XV85-F1
#
_cell.length_a   1.000
_cell.length_b   1.000
_cell.length_c   1.000
_cell.angle_alpha   90.00
_cell.angle_beta   90.00
_cell.angle_gamma   90.00
#
_symmetry.space_group_name_H-M   'P 1'
#
loop_
_entity.id
_entity.type
_entity.pdbx_description
1 polymer ?
#
loop_
_entity_poly.entity_id
_entity_poly.type
_entity_poly.pdbx_seq_one_letter_code
_entity_poly.pdbx_strand_id
1 'polypeptide(L)'
;DSFGDDLSQARSFGLIDDLPRAQAIDRCLGSSLENAVGIADDCVLNKEGLRYVDEFAKHKLLDAIGDLYLLGLPMFAAFDGYMSGHSLNNELARAVLLQPDSWELVSADNLRVSDDHGLPSLRKVGVS
;
A
#
# COMPACT_ATOMS: atom_id res chain seq x y z
N ASP A 1 -12.58 4.48 8.83
CA ASP A 1 -12.11 4.46 7.44
C ASP A 1 -12.29 3.08 6.84
N SER A 2 -12.69 3.02 5.57
CA SER A 2 -12.88 1.79 4.78
C SER A 2 -11.90 1.77 3.60
N PHE A 3 -11.43 0.58 3.21
CA PHE A 3 -10.58 0.46 2.02
C PHE A 3 -11.26 1.03 0.76
N GLY A 4 -12.56 0.77 0.60
CA GLY A 4 -13.33 1.16 -0.58
C GLY A 4 -13.43 2.68 -0.73
N ASP A 5 -13.84 3.36 0.34
CA ASP A 5 -14.13 4.79 0.28
C ASP A 5 -12.87 5.63 0.43
N ASP A 6 -11.96 5.22 1.31
CA ASP A 6 -10.87 6.06 1.77
C ASP A 6 -9.53 5.77 1.11
N LEU A 7 -9.36 4.64 0.41
CA LEU A 7 -8.05 4.24 -0.11
C LEU A 7 -8.05 3.82 -1.58
N SER A 8 -9.07 3.09 -2.01
CA SER A 8 -9.07 2.36 -3.28
C SER A 8 -8.92 3.25 -4.52
N GLN A 9 -9.31 4.53 -4.43
CA GLN A 9 -9.24 5.45 -5.57
C GLN A 9 -7.95 6.26 -5.65
N ALA A 10 -6.96 6.03 -4.77
CA ALA A 10 -5.72 6.81 -4.77
C ALA A 10 -4.85 6.47 -5.99
N ARG A 11 -4.65 7.45 -6.88
CA ARG A 11 -3.92 7.26 -8.14
C ARG A 11 -2.41 7.24 -7.93
N SER A 12 -1.73 6.56 -8.85
CA SER A 12 -0.28 6.71 -8.98
C SER A 12 0.09 8.12 -9.44
N PHE A 13 1.32 8.52 -9.20
CA PHE A 13 1.77 9.89 -9.41
C PHE A 13 3.23 9.96 -9.86
N GLY A 14 3.59 11.05 -10.53
CA GLY A 14 4.95 11.27 -11.00
C GLY A 14 5.22 12.69 -11.46
N LEU A 15 6.50 13.04 -11.54
CA LEU A 15 6.96 14.30 -12.12
C LEU A 15 6.80 14.26 -13.63
N ILE A 16 6.14 15.27 -14.21
CA ILE A 16 5.88 15.29 -15.65
C ILE A 16 7.17 15.36 -16.47
N ASP A 17 8.19 16.03 -15.94
CA ASP A 17 9.50 16.21 -16.58
C ASP A 17 10.29 14.89 -16.69
N ASP A 18 10.01 13.94 -15.80
CA ASP A 18 10.64 12.62 -15.82
C ASP A 18 9.94 11.66 -16.80
N LEU A 19 8.70 11.94 -17.20
CA LEU A 19 7.91 11.04 -18.03
C LEU A 19 8.53 10.79 -19.42
N PRO A 20 9.00 11.81 -20.19
CA PRO A 20 9.66 11.58 -21.47
C PRO A 20 10.91 10.69 -21.34
N ARG A 21 11.67 10.87 -20.26
CA ARG A 21 12.86 10.07 -19.98
C ARG A 21 12.49 8.62 -19.67
N ALA A 22 11.45 8.39 -18.87
CA ALA A 22 10.96 7.05 -18.57
C ALA A 22 10.47 6.34 -19.84
N GLN A 23 9.74 7.04 -20.70
CA GLN A 23 9.22 6.49 -21.96
C GLN A 23 10.33 6.17 -22.96
N ALA A 24 11.41 6.97 -22.99
CA ALA A 24 12.58 6.68 -23.82
C ALA A 24 13.32 5.38 -23.45
N ILE A 25 13.05 4.81 -22.28
CA ILE A 25 13.57 3.51 -21.82
C ILE A 25 12.46 2.46 -21.65
N ASP A 26 11.38 2.58 -22.44
CA ASP A 26 10.23 1.66 -22.47
C ASP A 26 9.48 1.50 -21.14
N ARG A 27 9.54 2.52 -20.27
CA ARG A 27 8.77 2.57 -19.01
C ARG A 27 7.64 3.58 -19.09
N CYS A 28 6.56 3.35 -18.34
CA CYS A 28 5.44 4.28 -18.23
C CYS A 28 4.82 4.69 -19.59
N LEU A 29 4.90 3.80 -20.60
CA LEU A 29 4.43 4.09 -21.96
C LEU A 29 2.95 4.46 -22.04
N GLY A 30 2.12 3.90 -21.15
CA GLY A 30 0.70 4.21 -21.05
C GLY A 30 0.36 5.33 -20.07
N SER A 31 1.34 5.96 -19.42
CA SER A 31 1.06 6.95 -18.38
C SER A 31 0.59 8.27 -19.00
N SER A 32 -0.49 8.82 -18.45
CA SER A 32 -1.07 10.10 -18.82
C SER A 32 -1.81 10.72 -17.63
N LEU A 33 -2.25 11.98 -17.76
CA LEU A 33 -3.07 12.63 -16.71
C LEU A 33 -4.44 11.96 -16.51
N GLU A 34 -4.88 11.09 -17.42
CA GLU A 34 -6.14 10.34 -17.27
C GLU A 34 -6.02 9.19 -16.26
N ASN A 35 -4.81 8.67 -16.04
CA ASN A 35 -4.57 7.50 -15.18
C ASN A 35 -3.56 7.73 -14.05
N ALA A 36 -2.85 8.86 -14.05
CA ALA A 36 -1.90 9.24 -13.02
C ALA A 36 -2.05 10.72 -12.64
N VAL A 37 -1.58 11.06 -11.44
CA VAL A 37 -1.42 12.45 -11.01
C VAL A 37 -0.09 12.98 -11.53
N GLY A 38 -0.15 14.00 -12.37
CA GLY A 38 1.04 14.69 -12.88
C GLY A 38 1.43 15.87 -11.98
N ILE A 39 2.71 15.96 -11.64
CA ILE A 39 3.28 17.02 -10.80
C ILE A 39 4.32 17.80 -11.62
N ALA A 40 4.28 19.13 -11.55
CA ALA A 40 5.31 20.02 -12.08
C ALA A 40 5.42 21.27 -11.21
N ASP A 41 6.62 21.75 -10.93
CA ASP A 41 6.86 23.00 -10.17
C ASP A 41 5.97 23.14 -8.92
N ASP A 42 5.92 22.08 -8.10
CA ASP A 42 5.09 21.97 -6.88
C ASP A 42 3.57 22.10 -7.09
N CYS A 43 3.09 21.96 -8.33
CA CYS A 43 1.69 22.04 -8.70
C CYS A 43 1.17 20.70 -9.25
N VAL A 44 -0.10 20.39 -8.95
CA VAL A 44 -0.84 19.29 -9.57
C VAL A 44 -1.39 19.74 -10.93
N LEU A 45 -1.09 18.99 -11.99
CA LEU A 45 -1.48 19.31 -13.37
C LEU A 45 -2.89 18.83 -13.74
N ASN A 46 -3.42 17.88 -12.99
CA ASN A 46 -4.77 17.35 -13.16
C ASN A 46 -5.81 18.46 -12.95
N LYS A 47 -6.65 18.72 -13.95
CA LYS A 47 -7.65 19.82 -13.92
C LYS A 47 -8.70 19.63 -12.83
N GLU A 48 -9.03 18.38 -12.56
CA GLU A 48 -9.93 17.92 -11.50
C GLU A 48 -9.27 17.93 -10.11
N GLY A 49 -7.95 18.15 -10.04
CA GLY A 49 -7.18 18.12 -8.81
C GLY A 49 -6.97 16.70 -8.26
N LEU A 50 -6.81 16.62 -6.94
CA LEU A 50 -6.66 15.37 -6.21
C LEU A 50 -8.03 14.81 -5.78
N ARG A 51 -8.13 13.49 -5.72
CA ARG A 51 -9.31 12.77 -5.16
C ARG A 51 -9.32 12.85 -3.63
N TYR A 52 -8.14 12.92 -3.02
CA TYR A 52 -7.93 13.04 -1.58
C TYR A 52 -6.89 14.13 -1.31
N VAL A 53 -7.02 14.83 -0.19
CA VAL A 53 -6.03 15.84 0.23
C VAL A 53 -4.64 15.23 0.43
N ASP A 54 -4.58 13.95 0.80
CA ASP A 54 -3.40 13.15 1.08
C ASP A 54 -3.21 12.00 0.06
N GLU A 55 -3.70 12.18 -1.18
CA GLU A 55 -3.74 11.12 -2.21
C GLU A 55 -2.39 10.43 -2.44
N PHE A 56 -1.28 11.16 -2.35
CA PHE A 56 0.08 10.58 -2.49
C PHE A 56 0.44 9.60 -1.38
N ALA A 57 0.14 9.94 -0.13
CA ALA A 57 0.39 9.07 1.02
C ALA A 57 -0.52 7.85 0.97
N LYS A 58 -1.79 8.06 0.62
CA LYS A 58 -2.77 6.99 0.41
C LYS A 58 -2.34 6.03 -0.70
N HIS A 59 -1.83 6.53 -1.82
CA HIS A 59 -1.31 5.66 -2.87
C HIS A 59 -0.12 4.81 -2.38
N LYS A 60 0.76 5.36 -1.54
CA LYS A 60 1.86 4.58 -0.95
C LYS A 60 1.39 3.52 0.05
N LEU A 61 0.32 3.79 0.80
CA LEU A 61 -0.34 2.76 1.61
C LEU A 61 -0.98 1.68 0.71
N LEU A 62 -1.64 2.07 -0.38
CA LEU A 62 -2.21 1.16 -1.36
C LEU A 62 -1.15 0.25 -2.00
N ASP A 63 0.00 0.81 -2.39
CA ASP A 63 1.18 0.08 -2.87
C ASP A 63 1.62 -0.96 -1.84
N ALA A 64 1.78 -0.56 -0.56
CA ALA A 64 2.24 -1.46 0.50
C ALA A 64 1.27 -2.61 0.77
N ILE A 65 -0.04 -2.35 0.76
CA ILE A 65 -1.06 -3.40 0.86
C ILE A 65 -0.90 -4.41 -0.30
N GLY A 66 -0.73 -3.92 -1.53
CA GLY A 66 -0.53 -4.77 -2.70
C GLY A 66 0.75 -5.61 -2.63
N ASP A 67 1.88 -4.99 -2.26
CA ASP A 67 3.16 -5.67 -2.12
C ASP A 67 3.15 -6.76 -1.05
N LEU A 68 2.54 -6.47 0.12
CA LEU A 68 2.44 -7.42 1.22
C LEU A 68 1.46 -8.56 0.93
N TYR A 69 0.45 -8.33 0.09
CA TYR A 69 -0.46 -9.38 -0.35
C TYR A 69 0.23 -10.47 -1.19
N LEU A 70 1.46 -10.22 -1.68
CA LEU A 70 2.31 -11.25 -2.30
C LEU A 70 2.72 -12.37 -1.34
N LEU A 71 2.52 -12.21 -0.03
CA LEU A 71 2.63 -13.30 0.96
C LEU A 71 1.54 -14.37 0.77
N GLY A 72 0.51 -14.08 -0.03
CA GLY A 72 -0.48 -15.06 -0.51
C GLY A 72 -1.70 -15.24 0.41
N LEU A 73 -1.73 -14.57 1.56
CA LEU A 73 -2.86 -14.59 2.49
C LEU A 73 -3.13 -13.18 3.05
N PRO A 74 -4.39 -12.87 3.38
CA PRO A 74 -4.71 -11.65 4.13
C PRO A 74 -3.92 -11.61 5.44
N MET A 75 -3.37 -10.45 5.76
CA MET A 75 -2.62 -10.25 6.99
C MET A 75 -3.50 -9.59 8.05
N PHE A 76 -3.39 -10.09 9.26
CA PHE A 76 -3.87 -9.40 10.46
C PHE A 76 -2.66 -8.85 11.21
N ALA A 77 -2.25 -7.64 10.85
CA ALA A 77 -1.01 -7.03 11.31
C ALA A 77 -1.13 -5.50 11.36
N ALA A 78 -0.18 -4.87 12.05
CA ALA A 78 0.09 -3.44 11.90
C ALA A 78 1.31 -3.26 10.99
N PHE A 79 1.23 -2.27 10.11
CA PHE A 79 2.31 -1.91 9.19
C PHE A 79 2.65 -0.43 9.36
N ASP A 80 3.92 -0.16 9.67
CA ASP A 80 4.48 1.18 9.71
C ASP A 80 5.59 1.29 8.67
N GLY A 81 5.41 2.21 7.72
CA GLY A 81 6.38 2.45 6.65
C GLY A 81 6.86 3.90 6.66
N TYR A 82 8.18 4.11 6.75
CA TYR A 82 8.78 5.44 6.60
C TYR A 82 9.54 5.52 5.27
N MET A 83 9.03 6.32 4.34
CA MET A 83 9.56 6.45 2.97
C MET A 83 9.76 5.08 2.29
N SER A 84 8.89 4.11 2.58
CA SER A 84 8.98 2.76 2.02
C SER A 84 8.53 2.76 0.55
N GLY A 85 9.17 1.90 -0.24
CA GLY A 85 8.77 1.57 -1.61
C GLY A 85 8.79 0.07 -1.84
N HIS A 86 8.44 -0.36 -3.06
CA HIS A 86 8.26 -1.78 -3.40
C HIS A 86 9.42 -2.68 -3.01
N SER A 87 10.67 -2.22 -3.20
CA SER A 87 11.86 -3.00 -2.80
C SER A 87 11.90 -3.29 -1.31
N LEU A 88 11.67 -2.27 -0.46
CA LEU A 88 11.71 -2.43 0.99
C LEU A 88 10.51 -3.24 1.51
N ASN A 89 9.31 -3.04 0.93
CA ASN A 89 8.14 -3.86 1.25
C ASN A 89 8.38 -5.34 0.93
N ASN A 90 9.05 -5.62 -0.20
CA ASN A 90 9.40 -6.99 -0.58
C ASN A 90 10.49 -7.60 0.33
N GLU A 91 11.48 -6.83 0.75
CA GLU A 91 12.46 -7.25 1.75
C GLU A 91 11.81 -7.59 3.08
N LEU A 92 10.87 -6.77 3.55
CA LEU A 92 10.06 -7.04 4.74
C LEU A 92 9.27 -8.35 4.59
N ALA A 93 8.56 -8.54 3.47
CA ALA A 93 7.80 -9.75 3.20
C ALA A 93 8.69 -11.01 3.25
N ARG A 94 9.87 -10.95 2.63
CA ARG A 94 10.86 -12.05 2.71
C ARG A 94 11.36 -12.28 4.13
N ALA A 95 11.63 -11.22 4.89
CA ALA A 95 12.09 -11.31 6.27
C ALA A 95 11.07 -12.03 7.17
N VAL A 96 9.77 -11.69 7.02
CA VAL A 96 8.68 -12.38 7.73
C VAL A 96 8.66 -13.88 7.40
N LEU A 97 8.76 -14.25 6.12
CA LEU A 97 8.78 -15.67 5.72
C LEU A 97 10.00 -16.43 6.26
N LEU A 98 11.15 -15.76 6.38
CA LEU A 98 12.39 -16.33 6.91
C LEU A 98 12.39 -16.44 8.45
N GLN A 99 11.41 -15.87 9.14
CA GLN A 99 11.25 -15.94 10.59
C GLN A 99 9.91 -16.64 10.94
N PRO A 100 9.84 -17.98 10.90
CA PRO A 100 8.60 -18.72 11.18
C PRO A 100 7.98 -18.42 12.55
N ASP A 101 8.78 -18.02 13.54
CA ASP A 101 8.31 -17.67 14.87
C ASP A 101 7.66 -16.27 14.94
N SER A 102 7.72 -15.48 13.86
CA SER A 102 7.18 -14.12 13.81
C SER A 102 5.75 -14.05 13.27
N TRP A 103 5.14 -15.19 12.88
CA TRP A 103 3.79 -15.25 12.33
C TRP A 103 3.14 -16.61 12.60
N GLU A 104 1.81 -16.66 12.53
CA GLU A 104 1.05 -17.90 12.62
C GLU A 104 -0.11 -17.89 11.63
N LEU A 105 -0.49 -19.06 11.12
CA LEU A 105 -1.72 -19.21 10.33
C LEU A 105 -2.90 -19.36 11.27
N VAL A 106 -3.90 -18.50 11.10
CA VAL A 106 -5.14 -18.54 11.85
C VAL A 106 -6.34 -18.68 10.91
N SER A 107 -7.34 -19.46 11.33
CA SER A 107 -8.64 -19.46 10.65
C SER A 107 -9.37 -18.14 10.92
N ALA A 108 -10.15 -17.68 9.95
CA ALA A 108 -11.01 -16.51 10.12
C ALA A 108 -11.99 -16.64 11.29
N ASP A 109 -12.45 -17.87 11.59
CA ASP A 109 -13.35 -18.14 12.71
C ASP A 109 -12.73 -17.81 14.09
N ASN A 110 -11.39 -17.79 14.16
CA ASN A 110 -10.63 -17.52 15.36
C ASN A 110 -10.18 -16.06 15.47
N LEU A 111 -10.45 -15.23 14.45
CA LEU A 111 -10.16 -13.80 14.48
C LEU A 111 -11.26 -13.06 15.25
N ARG A 112 -10.90 -12.53 16.43
CA ARG A 112 -11.74 -11.56 17.15
C ARG A 112 -11.01 -10.25 17.21
N VAL A 113 -11.55 -9.23 16.54
CA VAL A 113 -11.06 -7.86 16.67
C VAL A 113 -11.56 -7.33 18.01
N SER A 114 -10.65 -7.00 18.92
CA SER A 114 -10.97 -6.22 20.11
C SER A 114 -11.11 -4.75 19.71
N ASP A 115 -12.14 -4.07 20.20
CA ASP A 115 -12.40 -2.63 19.96
C ASP A 115 -11.36 -1.69 20.63
N ASP A 116 -10.20 -2.20 21.05
CA ASP A 116 -9.16 -1.37 21.67
C ASP A 116 -8.42 -0.57 20.59
N HIS A 117 -8.49 0.75 20.69
CA HIS A 117 -7.94 1.72 19.75
C HIS A 117 -6.40 1.74 19.78
N GLY A 118 -5.76 0.68 19.26
CA GLY A 118 -4.31 0.68 19.15
C GLY A 118 -3.72 -0.42 18.29
N LEU A 119 -4.08 -1.68 18.50
CA LEU A 119 -3.55 -2.78 17.70
C LEU A 119 -4.57 -3.94 17.66
N PRO A 120 -4.66 -4.66 16.53
CA PRO A 120 -5.47 -5.87 16.47
C PRO A 120 -4.91 -6.91 17.46
N SER A 121 -5.66 -7.25 18.53
CA SER A 121 -5.22 -8.28 19.48
C SER A 121 -5.78 -9.65 19.09
N LEU A 122 -4.91 -10.59 18.77
CA LEU A 122 -5.28 -12.00 18.66
C LEU A 122 -5.36 -12.59 20.06
N ARG A 123 -6.55 -12.97 20.52
CA ARG A 123 -6.62 -13.95 21.61
C ARG A 123 -6.25 -15.31 21.01
N LYS A 124 -5.16 -15.91 21.48
CA LYS A 124 -4.89 -17.35 21.27
C LYS A 124 -6.09 -18.13 21.79
N VAL A 125 -7.01 -18.51 20.91
CA VAL A 125 -7.97 -19.57 21.20
C VAL A 125 -7.15 -20.85 21.06
N GLY A 126 -6.83 -21.46 22.19
CA GLY A 126 -6.09 -22.72 22.21
C GLY A 126 -6.76 -23.72 21.28
N VAL A 127 -6.02 -24.17 20.27
CA VAL A 127 -6.43 -25.33 19.47
C VAL A 127 -6.26 -26.54 20.39
N SER A 128 -7.36 -27.20 20.72
CA SER A 128 -7.39 -28.51 21.39
C SER A 128 -6.85 -29.59 20.47
#